data_AF-A0A4R5ML76-F1
#
_entry.id   AF-A0A4R5ML76-F1
#
_cell.length_a   1.000
_cell.length_b   1.000
_cell.length_c   1.000
_cell.angle_alpha   90.00
_cell.angle_beta   90.00
_cell.angle_gamma   90.00
#
_symmetry.space_group_name_H-M   'P 1'
#
loop_
_entity.id
_entity.type
_entity.pdbx_description
1 polymer ?
#
loop_
_entity_poly.entity_id
_entity_poly.type
_entity_poly.pdbx_seq_one_letter_code
_entity_poly.pdbx_strand_id
1 'polypeptide(L)'
;MNTHKLTFILLCTFFIFGCNPFPRTDAHPEVPLLEDLLKDKSKFKKIVGMENLTEIIFLKDDRILLKPDNSNLPFKIINPENNVILADKYDWNLPFYIDKQGELYFNRKKYFYPDYKKQEGFKNIVVQDSLSKISEENNDLNDSIGLKIWQDYEVKLLKPYGLVPCGNTIVNTDQCDFFEVRNNTLVVRQDERFKIDFVKQKNDIPKFDDNVLIAWHNGKMPNPIYLAYYQINTIKFKCDDMTYPQTVVIADKTYLYSASVGLYQIL
;
A
#
# COMPACT_ATOMS: atom_id res chain seq x y z
N MET A 1 -3.31 33.20 -51.30
CA MET A 1 -3.42 33.37 -49.83
C MET A 1 -3.14 32.02 -49.18
N ASN A 2 -2.01 31.90 -48.47
CA ASN A 2 -1.45 30.62 -48.02
C ASN A 2 -2.24 30.02 -46.86
N THR A 3 -3.07 29.02 -47.17
CA THR A 3 -3.81 28.18 -46.21
C THR A 3 -2.89 27.45 -45.22
N HIS A 4 -1.63 27.17 -45.59
CA HIS A 4 -0.65 26.53 -44.70
C HIS A 4 -0.16 27.41 -43.53
N LYS A 5 -0.26 28.75 -43.64
CA LYS A 5 0.10 29.64 -42.52
C LYS A 5 -0.97 29.68 -41.44
N LEU A 6 -2.23 29.43 -41.80
CA LEU A 6 -3.35 29.47 -40.86
C LEU A 6 -3.38 28.21 -39.97
N THR A 7 -3.00 27.05 -40.52
CA THR A 7 -2.97 25.77 -39.79
C THR A 7 -1.84 25.71 -38.75
N PHE A 8 -0.70 26.36 -39.01
CA PHE A 8 0.45 26.38 -38.08
C PHE A 8 0.20 27.29 -36.87
N ILE A 9 -0.53 28.40 -37.06
CA ILE A 9 -0.90 29.32 -35.97
C ILE A 9 -1.93 28.68 -35.04
N LEU A 10 -2.86 27.89 -35.58
CA LEU A 10 -3.87 27.16 -34.80
C LEU A 10 -3.28 26.02 -33.95
N LEU A 11 -2.18 25.40 -34.40
CA LEU A 11 -1.47 24.36 -33.65
C LEU A 11 -0.70 24.95 -32.46
N CYS A 12 -0.13 26.16 -32.60
CA CYS A 12 0.57 26.86 -31.51
C CYS A 12 -0.38 27.37 -30.43
N THR A 13 -1.63 27.75 -30.75
CA THR A 13 -2.60 28.18 -29.73
C THR A 13 -3.12 27.02 -28.87
N PHE A 14 -3.09 25.79 -29.35
CA PHE A 14 -3.46 24.61 -28.54
C PHE A 14 -2.44 24.30 -27.43
N PHE A 15 -1.18 24.73 -27.57
CA PHE A 15 -0.15 24.55 -26.54
C PHE A 15 -0.18 25.61 -25.44
N ILE A 16 -0.91 26.72 -25.60
CA ILE A 16 -0.94 27.82 -24.61
C ILE A 16 -2.05 27.63 -23.57
N PHE A 17 -3.06 26.80 -23.85
CA PHE A 17 -4.15 26.51 -22.91
C PHE A 17 -3.92 25.28 -22.02
N GLY A 18 -2.84 24.53 -22.26
CA GLY A 18 -2.46 23.38 -21.43
C GLY A 18 -1.31 23.74 -20.49
N CYS A 19 -1.63 23.95 -19.20
CA CYS A 19 -0.69 24.18 -18.09
C CYS A 19 0.14 25.48 -18.16
N ASN A 20 -0.30 26.51 -17.43
CA ASN A 20 0.53 27.67 -17.11
C ASN A 20 1.68 27.21 -16.18
N PRO A 21 2.96 27.25 -16.60
CA PRO A 21 4.09 26.72 -15.83
C PRO A 21 4.52 27.66 -14.69
N PHE A 22 3.89 28.83 -14.57
CA PHE A 22 4.23 29.80 -13.55
C PHE A 22 3.41 29.53 -12.28
N PRO A 23 4.09 29.40 -11.12
CA PRO A 23 3.44 29.39 -9.84
C PRO A 23 2.46 30.55 -9.68
N ARG A 24 1.28 30.25 -9.17
CA ARG A 24 0.24 31.22 -8.82
C ARG A 24 0.17 31.34 -7.30
N THR A 25 -0.31 32.49 -6.86
CA THR A 25 -0.70 32.66 -5.46
C THR A 25 -1.82 31.69 -5.11
N ASP A 26 -1.82 31.23 -3.86
CA ASP A 26 -2.92 30.48 -3.25
C ASP A 26 -4.28 31.14 -3.56
N ALA A 27 -5.23 30.35 -4.06
CA ALA A 27 -6.55 30.82 -4.47
C ALA A 27 -7.47 31.07 -3.26
N HIS A 28 -7.24 30.35 -2.16
CA HIS A 28 -8.02 30.39 -0.93
C HIS A 28 -7.11 30.52 0.30
N PRO A 29 -6.39 31.65 0.45
CA PRO A 29 -5.48 31.87 1.57
C PRO A 29 -6.17 31.74 2.95
N GLU A 30 -7.47 32.01 3.02
CA GLU A 30 -8.31 31.92 4.22
C GLU A 30 -8.63 30.49 4.68
N VAL A 31 -8.51 29.51 3.78
CA VAL A 31 -8.77 28.10 4.10
C VAL A 31 -7.55 27.51 4.81
N PRO A 32 -7.71 26.82 5.97
CA PRO A 32 -6.57 26.32 6.73
C PRO A 32 -5.83 25.19 6.00
N LEU A 33 -4.51 25.10 6.23
CA LEU A 33 -3.73 23.92 5.88
C LEU A 33 -4.22 22.72 6.69
N LEU A 34 -4.20 21.51 6.10
CA LEU A 34 -4.62 20.28 6.77
C LEU A 34 -3.90 20.10 8.12
N GLU A 35 -2.58 20.29 8.16
CA GLU A 35 -1.79 20.14 9.40
C GLU A 35 -2.23 21.11 10.50
N ASP A 36 -2.63 22.33 10.16
CA ASP A 36 -3.15 23.31 11.11
C ASP A 36 -4.57 22.98 11.54
N LEU A 37 -5.40 22.52 10.61
CA LEU A 37 -6.75 22.07 10.90
C LEU A 37 -6.76 20.88 11.88
N LEU A 38 -5.83 19.93 11.73
CA LEU A 38 -5.73 18.75 12.59
C LEU A 38 -5.29 19.08 14.04
N LYS A 39 -4.84 20.30 14.31
CA LYS A 39 -4.56 20.77 15.69
C LYS A 39 -5.84 21.15 16.44
N ASP A 40 -6.97 21.36 15.74
CA ASP A 40 -8.26 21.69 16.34
C ASP A 40 -8.91 20.46 16.99
N LYS A 41 -8.64 20.29 18.28
CA LYS A 41 -9.15 19.17 19.10
C LYS A 41 -10.67 19.14 19.26
N SER A 42 -11.37 20.23 18.89
CA SER A 42 -12.83 20.24 18.89
C SER A 42 -13.42 19.54 17.66
N LYS A 43 -12.64 19.41 16.58
CA LYS A 43 -13.05 18.80 15.31
C LYS A 43 -12.36 17.47 15.03
N PHE A 44 -11.14 17.30 15.53
CA PHE A 44 -10.32 16.13 15.24
C PHE A 44 -9.71 15.53 16.50
N LYS A 45 -9.73 14.19 16.57
CA LYS A 45 -9.01 13.42 17.58
C LYS A 45 -7.97 12.53 16.90
N LYS A 46 -6.68 12.76 17.18
CA LYS A 46 -5.59 11.89 16.71
C LYS A 46 -5.78 10.49 17.29
N ILE A 47 -5.79 9.48 16.42
CA ILE A 47 -5.82 8.07 16.80
C ILE A 47 -4.41 7.51 16.73
N VAL A 48 -3.79 7.61 15.55
CA VAL A 48 -2.42 7.14 15.28
C VAL A 48 -1.77 8.07 14.27
N GLY A 49 -0.51 8.46 14.50
CA GLY A 49 0.31 9.12 13.49
C GLY A 49 1.20 8.13 12.74
N MET A 50 1.96 8.60 11.75
CA MET A 50 2.82 7.75 10.93
C MET A 50 4.22 7.56 11.52
N GLU A 51 4.44 7.97 12.77
CA GLU A 51 5.76 7.87 13.40
C GLU A 51 6.16 6.40 13.58
N ASN A 52 7.24 5.98 12.89
CA ASN A 52 7.73 4.61 12.82
C ASN A 52 6.81 3.61 12.09
N LEU A 53 5.96 4.09 11.18
CA LEU A 53 5.05 3.26 10.39
C LEU A 53 5.31 3.44 8.90
N THR A 54 5.36 2.34 8.15
CA THR A 54 5.25 2.40 6.69
C THR A 54 3.80 2.55 6.25
N GLU A 55 2.86 1.97 7.00
CA GLU A 55 1.47 1.87 6.55
C GLU A 55 0.49 1.67 7.72
N ILE A 56 -0.69 2.26 7.57
CA ILE A 56 -1.87 1.97 8.38
C ILE A 56 -2.88 1.24 7.48
N ILE A 57 -3.26 0.02 7.86
CA ILE A 57 -4.20 -0.79 7.09
C ILE A 57 -5.49 -1.01 7.90
N PHE A 58 -6.63 -0.81 7.24
CA PHE A 58 -7.95 -0.91 7.86
C PHE A 58 -8.54 -2.30 7.63
N LEU A 59 -8.76 -3.03 8.72
CA LEU A 59 -9.34 -4.37 8.69
C LEU A 59 -10.87 -4.31 8.56
N LYS A 60 -11.48 -5.40 8.07
CA LYS A 60 -12.92 -5.51 7.81
C LYS A 60 -13.79 -5.35 9.06
N ASP A 61 -13.25 -5.64 10.23
CA ASP A 61 -13.92 -5.64 11.52
C ASP A 61 -13.54 -4.44 12.39
N ASP A 62 -13.27 -3.31 11.73
CA ASP A 62 -13.00 -2.01 12.35
C ASP A 62 -11.69 -1.92 13.15
N ARG A 63 -10.86 -2.94 13.09
CA ARG A 63 -9.52 -2.91 13.68
C ARG A 63 -8.51 -2.30 12.72
N ILE A 64 -7.43 -1.81 13.29
CA ILE A 64 -6.39 -1.08 12.58
C ILE A 64 -5.08 -1.81 12.74
N LEU A 65 -4.45 -2.06 11.61
CA LEU A 65 -3.19 -2.73 11.45
C LEU A 65 -2.08 -1.69 11.31
N LEU A 66 -1.08 -1.74 12.19
CA LEU A 66 0.05 -0.82 12.17
C LEU A 66 1.29 -1.57 11.68
N LYS A 67 1.69 -1.30 10.44
CA LYS A 67 2.88 -1.89 9.82
C LYS A 67 4.09 -0.99 10.12
N PRO A 68 5.08 -1.48 10.89
CA PRO A 68 6.22 -0.68 11.27
C PRO A 68 7.14 -0.42 10.08
N ASP A 69 7.86 0.70 10.10
CA ASP A 69 8.91 1.02 9.12
C ASP A 69 10.28 0.39 9.43
N ASN A 70 10.40 -0.21 10.61
CA ASN A 70 11.61 -0.79 11.13
C ASN A 70 11.35 -2.22 11.60
N SER A 71 12.22 -3.15 11.18
CA SER A 71 12.11 -4.57 11.54
C SER A 71 12.31 -4.89 13.01
N ASN A 72 12.83 -3.94 13.81
CA ASN A 72 12.94 -4.08 15.25
C ASN A 72 11.66 -3.72 16.01
N LEU A 73 10.71 -3.06 15.37
CA LEU A 73 9.45 -2.68 15.99
C LEU A 73 8.39 -3.76 15.77
N PRO A 74 7.51 -3.99 16.76
CA PRO A 74 6.45 -4.96 16.61
C PRO A 74 5.39 -4.44 15.66
N PHE A 75 4.85 -5.36 14.89
CA PHE A 75 3.60 -5.16 14.21
C PHE A 75 2.46 -5.13 15.22
N LYS A 76 1.46 -4.26 15.02
CA LYS A 76 0.36 -4.11 15.99
C LYS A 76 -1.01 -4.19 15.33
N ILE A 77 -1.95 -4.83 16.00
CA ILE A 77 -3.39 -4.68 15.74
C ILE A 77 -3.96 -3.90 16.91
N ILE A 78 -4.60 -2.77 16.62
CA ILE A 78 -5.30 -1.95 17.61
C ILE A 78 -6.79 -1.88 17.29
N ASN A 79 -7.59 -1.50 18.29
CA ASN A 79 -8.98 -1.11 18.09
C ASN A 79 -9.11 0.43 17.90
N PRO A 80 -10.31 0.96 17.58
CA PRO A 80 -10.52 2.40 17.40
C PRO A 80 -10.23 3.26 18.64
N GLU A 81 -10.31 2.68 19.83
CA GLU A 81 -9.94 3.32 21.10
C GLU A 81 -8.42 3.30 21.38
N ASN A 82 -7.62 2.80 20.44
CA ASN A 82 -6.15 2.66 20.53
C ASN A 82 -5.69 1.61 21.56
N ASN A 83 -6.54 0.65 21.92
CA ASN A 83 -6.15 -0.51 22.71
C ASN A 83 -5.45 -1.53 21.81
N VAL A 84 -4.31 -2.04 22.27
CA VAL A 84 -3.53 -3.07 21.56
C VAL A 84 -4.17 -4.45 21.74
N ILE A 85 -4.54 -5.08 20.63
CA ILE A 85 -5.09 -6.44 20.56
C ILE A 85 -3.97 -7.47 20.35
N LEU A 86 -3.03 -7.16 19.47
CA LEU A 86 -1.86 -7.98 19.18
C LEU A 86 -0.65 -7.07 19.01
N ALA A 87 0.49 -7.48 19.57
CA ALA A 87 1.78 -6.90 19.27
C ALA A 87 2.84 -8.00 19.24
N ASP A 88 3.46 -8.22 18.08
CA ASP A 88 4.49 -9.25 17.91
C ASP A 88 5.55 -8.80 16.90
N LYS A 89 6.79 -9.26 17.09
CA LYS A 89 7.91 -8.92 16.21
C LYS A 89 7.87 -9.84 15.00
N TYR A 90 7.66 -9.28 13.82
CA TYR A 90 7.63 -10.02 12.55
C TYR A 90 9.04 -10.22 11.99
N ASP A 91 9.34 -11.43 11.49
CA ASP A 91 10.52 -11.71 10.68
C ASP A 91 10.23 -11.33 9.22
N TRP A 92 10.89 -10.27 8.75
CA TRP A 92 10.69 -9.70 7.42
C TRP A 92 11.14 -10.62 6.28
N ASN A 93 11.88 -11.68 6.60
CA ASN A 93 12.25 -12.72 5.64
C ASN A 93 11.15 -13.77 5.48
N LEU A 94 10.14 -13.82 6.35
CA LEU A 94 9.04 -14.76 6.24
C LEU A 94 7.80 -14.06 5.68
N PRO A 95 6.85 -14.78 5.07
CA PRO A 95 5.60 -14.15 4.64
C PRO A 95 4.72 -13.67 5.80
N PHE A 96 4.01 -12.57 5.57
CA PHE A 96 2.92 -12.05 6.39
C PHE A 96 1.61 -12.09 5.61
N TYR A 97 0.61 -12.77 6.16
CA TYR A 97 -0.68 -12.97 5.50
C TYR A 97 -1.84 -12.70 6.43
N ILE A 98 -2.89 -12.05 5.92
CA ILE A 98 -4.21 -12.11 6.54
C ILE A 98 -5.21 -12.63 5.52
N ASP A 99 -5.85 -13.76 5.83
CA ASP A 99 -6.80 -14.42 4.93
C ASP A 99 -8.19 -13.78 4.95
N LYS A 100 -9.08 -14.21 4.08
CA LYS A 100 -10.46 -13.69 4.01
C LYS A 100 -11.24 -13.81 5.32
N GLN A 101 -10.92 -14.79 6.17
CA GLN A 101 -11.56 -15.00 7.47
C GLN A 101 -11.03 -14.02 8.52
N GLY A 102 -9.84 -13.45 8.31
CA GLY A 102 -9.16 -12.54 9.23
C GLY A 102 -8.11 -13.26 10.10
N GLU A 103 -7.85 -14.55 9.83
CA GLU A 103 -6.76 -15.30 10.47
C GLU A 103 -5.43 -14.74 9.98
N LEU A 104 -4.47 -14.70 10.89
CA LEU A 104 -3.20 -14.02 10.68
C LEU A 104 -2.08 -15.07 10.65
N TYR A 105 -1.22 -15.01 9.64
CA TYR A 105 -0.13 -15.96 9.43
C TYR A 105 1.18 -15.21 9.29
N PHE A 106 2.08 -15.40 10.26
CA PHE A 106 3.44 -14.86 10.20
C PHE A 106 4.33 -15.65 11.17
N ASN A 107 5.65 -15.56 11.02
CA ASN A 107 6.61 -16.26 11.89
C ASN A 107 6.33 -17.76 12.07
N ARG A 108 5.86 -18.44 11.02
CA ARG A 108 5.50 -19.88 11.07
C ARG A 108 4.42 -20.20 12.11
N LYS A 109 3.55 -19.23 12.38
CA LYS A 109 2.41 -19.37 13.27
C LYS A 109 1.15 -18.88 12.58
N LYS A 110 0.04 -19.52 12.94
CA LYS A 110 -1.31 -19.09 12.63
C LYS A 110 -1.95 -18.55 13.90
N TYR A 111 -2.45 -17.34 13.86
CA TYR A 111 -3.17 -16.66 14.93
C TYR A 111 -4.64 -16.60 14.54
N PHE A 112 -5.49 -17.15 15.41
CA PHE A 112 -6.92 -17.28 15.12
C PHE A 112 -7.66 -15.99 15.42
N TYR A 113 -8.42 -15.53 14.43
CA TYR A 113 -9.42 -14.47 14.60
C TYR A 113 -10.53 -14.92 15.58
N PRO A 114 -11.21 -14.00 16.32
CA PRO A 114 -10.99 -12.56 16.34
C PRO A 114 -9.89 -12.11 17.29
N ASP A 115 -9.71 -12.74 18.44
CA ASP A 115 -8.89 -12.15 19.51
C ASP A 115 -7.38 -12.41 19.40
N TYR A 116 -6.97 -13.26 18.46
CA TYR A 116 -5.58 -13.65 18.21
C TYR A 116 -4.86 -14.28 19.41
N LYS A 117 -5.60 -14.76 20.42
CA LYS A 117 -5.02 -15.41 21.60
C LYS A 117 -4.65 -16.85 21.33
N LYS A 118 -5.46 -17.56 20.54
CA LYS A 118 -5.16 -18.92 20.11
C LYS A 118 -4.15 -18.84 18.96
N GLN A 119 -3.07 -19.63 19.07
CA GLN A 119 -2.06 -19.78 18.04
C GLN A 119 -1.71 -21.26 17.83
N GLU A 120 -1.31 -21.60 16.62
CA GLU A 120 -0.74 -22.92 16.30
C GLU A 120 0.45 -22.79 15.35
N GLY A 121 1.31 -23.82 15.35
CA GLY A 121 2.41 -23.91 14.40
C GLY A 121 1.89 -24.03 12.98
N PHE A 122 2.51 -23.30 12.06
CA PHE A 122 2.05 -23.18 10.68
C PHE A 122 3.23 -23.19 9.72
N LYS A 123 3.10 -23.90 8.60
CA LYS A 123 4.19 -24.05 7.64
C LYS A 123 4.15 -22.95 6.59
N ASN A 124 5.32 -22.45 6.22
CA ASN A 124 5.47 -21.48 5.13
C ASN A 124 6.44 -22.05 4.10
N ILE A 125 6.11 -21.91 2.82
CA ILE A 125 6.99 -22.24 1.70
C ILE A 125 7.06 -21.00 0.81
N VAL A 126 8.24 -20.41 0.74
CA VAL A 126 8.58 -19.44 -0.29
C VAL A 126 9.26 -20.22 -1.41
N VAL A 127 8.58 -20.30 -2.55
CA VAL A 127 9.03 -21.10 -3.69
C VAL A 127 10.37 -20.59 -4.20
N GLN A 128 10.52 -19.27 -4.32
CA GLN A 128 11.77 -18.66 -4.77
C GLN A 128 12.95 -19.00 -3.85
N ASP A 129 12.79 -18.92 -2.52
CA ASP A 129 13.86 -19.26 -1.57
C ASP A 129 14.29 -20.73 -1.72
N SER A 130 13.31 -21.61 -1.95
CA SER A 130 13.56 -23.04 -2.17
C SER A 130 14.33 -23.29 -3.48
N LEU A 131 13.97 -22.56 -4.53
CA LEU A 131 14.58 -22.67 -5.85
C LEU A 131 15.98 -22.05 -5.91
N SER A 132 16.19 -20.91 -5.27
CA SER A 132 17.51 -20.27 -5.12
C SER A 132 18.49 -21.21 -4.43
N LYS A 133 18.07 -21.87 -3.35
CA LYS A 133 18.90 -22.85 -2.64
C LYS A 133 19.33 -24.00 -3.55
N ILE A 134 18.41 -24.54 -4.34
CA ILE A 134 18.73 -25.62 -5.31
C ILE A 134 19.69 -25.10 -6.39
N SER A 135 19.51 -23.86 -6.86
CA SER A 135 20.44 -23.26 -7.81
C SER A 135 21.85 -23.12 -7.23
N GLU A 136 21.98 -22.73 -5.96
CA GLU A 136 23.27 -22.62 -5.26
C GLU A 136 23.95 -23.99 -5.08
N GLU A 137 23.19 -25.02 -4.74
CA GLU A 137 23.70 -26.41 -4.57
C GLU A 137 24.17 -27.05 -5.89
N ASN A 138 23.81 -26.47 -7.04
CA ASN A 138 24.09 -27.01 -8.38
C ASN A 138 24.82 -26.02 -9.30
N ASN A 139 25.44 -24.99 -8.74
CA ASN A 139 26.12 -23.92 -9.48
C ASN A 139 27.32 -24.39 -10.32
N ASP A 140 27.92 -25.54 -9.98
CA ASP A 140 29.06 -26.15 -10.68
C ASP A 140 28.64 -27.00 -11.90
N LEU A 141 27.33 -27.22 -12.11
CA LEU A 141 26.82 -27.97 -13.24
C LEU A 141 26.67 -27.10 -14.48
N ASN A 142 26.65 -27.73 -15.66
CA ASN A 142 26.32 -26.99 -16.88
C ASN A 142 24.86 -26.50 -16.85
N ASP A 143 24.61 -25.39 -17.55
CA ASP A 143 23.32 -24.68 -17.52
C ASP A 143 22.13 -25.59 -17.87
N SER A 144 22.29 -26.48 -18.85
CA SER A 144 21.23 -27.39 -19.28
C SER A 144 20.84 -28.42 -18.21
N ILE A 145 21.83 -28.97 -17.50
CA ILE A 145 21.59 -29.93 -16.40
C ILE A 145 21.03 -29.17 -15.19
N GLY A 146 21.60 -28.01 -14.85
CA GLY A 146 21.13 -27.17 -13.75
C GLY A 146 19.66 -26.76 -13.92
N LEU A 147 19.28 -26.28 -15.12
CA LEU A 147 17.91 -25.90 -15.44
C LEU A 147 16.94 -27.09 -15.29
N LYS A 148 17.33 -28.27 -15.75
CA LYS A 148 16.48 -29.48 -15.61
C LYS A 148 16.27 -29.86 -14.15
N ILE A 149 17.32 -29.85 -13.33
CA ILE A 149 17.24 -30.13 -11.89
C ILE A 149 16.32 -29.12 -11.21
N TRP A 150 16.47 -27.84 -11.55
CA TRP A 150 15.65 -26.75 -11.03
C TRP A 150 14.16 -26.97 -11.36
N GLN A 151 13.84 -27.28 -12.62
CA GLN A 151 12.46 -27.53 -13.07
C GLN A 151 11.86 -28.78 -12.42
N ASP A 152 12.62 -29.88 -12.37
CA ASP A 152 12.18 -31.13 -11.74
C ASP A 152 11.92 -30.95 -10.23
N TYR A 153 12.74 -30.13 -9.55
CA TYR A 153 12.55 -29.79 -8.16
C TYR A 153 11.29 -28.97 -7.94
N GLU A 154 11.05 -27.96 -8.77
CA GLU A 154 9.85 -27.14 -8.69
C GLU A 154 8.57 -27.96 -8.81
N VAL A 155 8.49 -28.86 -9.81
CA VAL A 155 7.36 -29.79 -9.96
C VAL A 155 7.13 -30.60 -8.68
N LYS A 156 8.21 -31.14 -8.10
CA LYS A 156 8.14 -31.94 -6.86
C LYS A 156 7.69 -31.11 -5.66
N LEU A 157 8.16 -29.86 -5.56
CA LEU A 157 7.82 -28.94 -4.48
C LEU A 157 6.33 -28.57 -4.49
N LEU A 158 5.76 -28.33 -5.68
CA LEU A 158 4.39 -27.82 -5.84
C LEU A 158 3.31 -28.92 -5.84
N LYS A 159 3.67 -30.14 -6.28
CA LYS A 159 2.75 -31.28 -6.39
C LYS A 159 1.92 -31.56 -5.12
N PRO A 160 2.48 -31.55 -3.88
CA PRO A 160 1.71 -31.79 -2.66
C PRO A 160 0.59 -30.77 -2.40
N TYR A 161 0.65 -29.60 -3.04
CA TYR A 161 -0.30 -28.51 -2.87
C TYR A 161 -1.29 -28.38 -4.02
N GLY A 162 -1.21 -29.28 -5.02
CA GLY A 162 -2.03 -29.18 -6.23
C GLY A 162 -1.67 -27.99 -7.12
N LEU A 163 -0.47 -27.43 -6.93
CA LEU A 163 0.05 -26.29 -7.68
C LEU A 163 0.89 -26.77 -8.85
N VAL A 164 0.93 -25.97 -9.91
CA VAL A 164 1.71 -26.25 -11.11
C VAL A 164 2.87 -25.25 -11.22
N PRO A 165 4.03 -25.68 -11.73
CA PRO A 165 5.10 -24.76 -12.10
C PRO A 165 4.62 -23.75 -13.13
N CYS A 166 5.29 -22.61 -13.17
CA CYS A 166 5.17 -21.70 -14.29
C CYS A 166 5.68 -22.37 -15.56
N GLY A 167 4.87 -22.33 -16.62
CA GLY A 167 5.39 -22.59 -17.95
C GLY A 167 6.50 -21.59 -18.27
N ASN A 168 7.41 -21.95 -19.19
CA ASN A 168 8.34 -21.00 -19.79
C ASN A 168 7.55 -19.98 -20.63
N THR A 169 6.90 -19.00 -19.99
CA THR A 169 6.18 -17.93 -20.67
C THR A 169 7.06 -16.69 -20.73
N ILE A 170 7.33 -16.30 -21.97
CA ILE A 170 7.99 -15.05 -22.34
C ILE A 170 7.16 -13.90 -21.76
N VAL A 171 7.77 -13.11 -20.86
CA VAL A 171 7.45 -11.73 -20.42
C VAL A 171 5.96 -11.34 -20.32
N ASN A 172 5.52 -10.96 -19.11
CA ASN A 172 4.18 -10.43 -18.73
C ASN A 172 3.04 -11.47 -18.62
N THR A 173 3.15 -12.43 -17.70
CA THR A 173 1.96 -13.18 -17.25
C THR A 173 1.80 -13.17 -15.74
N ASP A 174 0.81 -12.42 -15.26
CA ASP A 174 0.27 -12.42 -13.89
C ASP A 174 -0.29 -13.79 -13.44
N GLN A 175 -0.20 -14.84 -14.28
CA GLN A 175 -0.85 -16.14 -14.09
C GLN A 175 -0.06 -17.12 -13.22
N CYS A 176 1.08 -16.68 -12.69
CA CYS A 176 2.05 -17.52 -12.03
C CYS A 176 2.19 -17.24 -10.53
N ASP A 177 1.79 -16.06 -10.11
CA ASP A 177 1.95 -15.65 -8.73
C ASP A 177 0.85 -16.25 -7.87
N PHE A 178 1.25 -16.77 -6.72
CA PHE A 178 0.30 -17.25 -5.74
C PHE A 178 0.77 -16.93 -4.33
N PHE A 179 -0.21 -16.71 -3.48
CA PHE A 179 -0.04 -16.38 -2.07
C PHE A 179 -1.29 -16.88 -1.36
N GLU A 180 -1.28 -18.17 -1.03
CA GLU A 180 -2.47 -18.89 -0.57
C GLU A 180 -2.13 -20.01 0.42
N VAL A 181 -3.12 -20.39 1.21
CA VAL A 181 -3.02 -21.49 2.17
C VAL A 181 -3.53 -22.79 1.53
N ARG A 182 -2.65 -23.79 1.43
CA ARG A 182 -2.96 -25.16 0.96
C ARG A 182 -2.43 -26.16 1.95
N ASN A 183 -3.25 -27.13 2.35
CA ASN A 183 -2.84 -28.22 3.25
C ASN A 183 -2.11 -27.72 4.51
N ASN A 184 -2.70 -26.72 5.18
CA ASN A 184 -2.13 -26.07 6.37
C ASN A 184 -0.71 -25.49 6.17
N THR A 185 -0.43 -25.03 4.95
CA THR A 185 0.84 -24.41 4.55
C THR A 185 0.55 -23.16 3.73
N LEU A 186 1.17 -22.03 4.06
CA LEU A 186 1.16 -20.84 3.22
C LEU A 186 2.24 -21.02 2.15
N VAL A 187 1.80 -21.13 0.91
CA VAL A 187 2.69 -21.27 -0.25
C VAL A 187 2.72 -19.92 -0.97
N VAL A 188 3.93 -19.41 -1.18
CA VAL A 188 4.18 -18.08 -1.76
C VAL A 188 5.12 -18.19 -2.95
N ARG A 189 4.68 -17.65 -4.07
CA ARG A 189 5.45 -17.45 -5.30
C ARG A 189 5.12 -16.05 -5.81
N GLN A 190 5.89 -15.08 -5.35
CA GLN A 190 5.91 -13.68 -5.78
C GLN A 190 6.97 -12.97 -4.93
N ASP A 191 7.42 -11.80 -5.37
CA ASP A 191 8.43 -11.02 -4.64
C ASP A 191 7.84 -10.40 -3.37
N GLU A 192 6.57 -9.95 -3.41
CA GLU A 192 5.91 -9.35 -2.26
C GLU A 192 5.52 -10.42 -1.23
N ARG A 193 6.17 -10.37 -0.05
CA ARG A 193 5.92 -11.29 1.08
C ARG A 193 4.81 -10.84 2.02
N PHE A 194 4.12 -9.75 1.71
CA PHE A 194 3.05 -9.20 2.52
C PHE A 194 1.74 -9.22 1.72
N LYS A 195 0.69 -9.84 2.26
CA LYS A 195 -0.61 -9.85 1.59
C LYS A 195 -1.76 -9.82 2.58
N ILE A 196 -2.82 -9.11 2.20
CA ILE A 196 -4.08 -9.07 2.93
C ILE A 196 -5.19 -9.30 1.90
N ASP A 197 -5.99 -10.34 2.10
CA ASP A 197 -7.04 -10.76 1.15
C ASP A 197 -8.34 -9.92 1.24
N PHE A 198 -8.36 -8.93 2.11
CA PHE A 198 -9.46 -8.00 2.27
C PHE A 198 -8.91 -6.64 2.70
N VAL A 199 -9.33 -5.56 2.05
CA VAL A 199 -8.97 -4.21 2.47
C VAL A 199 -10.24 -3.40 2.60
N LYS A 200 -10.41 -2.73 3.73
CA LYS A 200 -11.54 -1.83 3.91
C LYS A 200 -11.36 -0.61 3.00
N GLN A 201 -12.40 -0.31 2.22
CA GLN A 201 -12.35 0.76 1.24
C GLN A 201 -12.24 2.13 1.92
N LYS A 202 -11.37 2.97 1.37
CA LYS A 202 -11.26 4.39 1.68
C LYS A 202 -12.07 5.18 0.63
N ASN A 203 -12.67 6.27 1.06
CA ASN A 203 -13.46 7.15 0.19
C ASN A 203 -12.69 8.44 -0.06
N ASP A 204 -12.64 8.85 -1.32
CA ASP A 204 -12.02 10.11 -1.69
C ASP A 204 -12.81 11.29 -1.13
N ILE A 205 -12.09 12.32 -0.70
CA ILE A 205 -12.71 13.56 -0.23
C ILE A 205 -12.97 14.44 -1.46
N PRO A 206 -14.20 14.96 -1.64
CA PRO A 206 -14.49 15.87 -2.73
C PRO A 206 -13.60 17.11 -2.69
N LYS A 207 -13.11 17.52 -3.86
CA LYS A 207 -12.48 18.83 -4.06
C LYS A 207 -13.54 19.89 -4.32
N PHE A 208 -13.34 21.09 -3.80
CA PHE A 208 -14.25 22.22 -4.04
C PHE A 208 -13.64 23.28 -4.97
N ASP A 209 -12.36 23.16 -5.29
CA ASP A 209 -11.64 24.04 -6.21
C ASP A 209 -10.52 23.25 -6.93
N ASP A 210 -9.99 23.83 -8.00
CA ASP A 210 -8.93 23.25 -8.82
C ASP A 210 -7.57 23.28 -8.10
N ASN A 211 -6.68 22.37 -8.49
CA ASN A 211 -5.30 22.39 -7.98
C ASN A 211 -4.55 23.65 -8.45
N VAL A 212 -3.82 24.30 -7.54
CA VAL A 212 -3.05 25.51 -7.84
C VAL A 212 -1.56 25.22 -7.74
N LEU A 213 -0.82 25.40 -8.84
CA LEU A 213 0.63 25.31 -8.85
C LEU A 213 1.21 26.44 -8.00
N ILE A 214 1.85 26.13 -6.87
CA ILE A 214 2.39 27.15 -5.95
C ILE A 214 3.91 27.24 -5.96
N ALA A 215 4.60 26.20 -6.42
CA ALA A 215 6.05 26.18 -6.50
C ALA A 215 6.55 25.07 -7.44
N TRP A 216 7.84 25.12 -7.74
CA TRP A 216 8.58 24.01 -8.34
C TRP A 216 9.61 23.51 -7.31
N HIS A 217 9.58 22.21 -7.02
CA HIS A 217 10.63 21.56 -6.25
C HIS A 217 11.86 21.36 -7.15
N ASN A 218 12.97 22.02 -6.81
CA ASN A 218 14.21 21.93 -7.58
C ASN A 218 15.05 20.72 -7.11
N GLY A 219 14.79 19.56 -7.72
CA GLY A 219 15.59 18.34 -7.58
C GLY A 219 16.40 18.01 -8.85
N LYS A 220 16.95 16.79 -8.94
CA LYS A 220 17.57 16.29 -10.19
C LYS A 220 16.62 16.35 -11.39
N MET A 221 15.33 16.17 -11.13
CA MET A 221 14.23 16.51 -12.04
C MET A 221 13.31 17.49 -11.30
N PRO A 222 13.03 18.69 -11.86
CA PRO A 222 12.06 19.61 -11.28
C PRO A 222 10.67 19.00 -11.26
N ASN A 223 10.01 19.04 -10.10
CA ASN A 223 8.65 18.54 -9.94
C ASN A 223 7.73 19.67 -9.47
N PRO A 224 6.53 19.82 -10.03
CA PRO A 224 5.59 20.84 -9.59
C PRO A 224 5.03 20.52 -8.20
N ILE A 225 4.75 21.55 -7.40
CA ILE A 225 4.07 21.44 -6.11
C ILE A 225 2.72 22.14 -6.25
N TYR A 226 1.62 21.43 -6.04
CA TYR A 226 0.28 22.01 -6.07
C TYR A 226 -0.35 22.05 -4.67
N LEU A 227 -1.20 23.06 -4.46
CA LEU A 227 -2.21 23.01 -3.42
C LEU A 227 -3.50 22.42 -3.99
N ALA A 228 -4.06 21.45 -3.28
CA ALA A 228 -5.37 20.89 -3.52
C ALA A 228 -6.34 21.30 -2.40
N TYR A 229 -7.60 21.58 -2.76
CA TYR A 229 -8.61 22.12 -1.86
C TYR A 229 -9.75 21.12 -1.66
N TYR A 230 -9.95 20.69 -0.43
CA TYR A 230 -10.85 19.60 -0.07
C TYR A 230 -11.97 20.07 0.85
N GLN A 231 -13.12 19.41 0.75
CA GLN A 231 -14.26 19.66 1.63
C GLN A 231 -14.81 18.36 2.19
N ILE A 232 -14.89 18.29 3.52
CA ILE A 232 -15.62 17.24 4.24
C ILE A 232 -16.77 17.93 4.99
N ASN A 233 -18.01 17.60 4.63
CA ASN A 233 -19.20 18.27 5.18
C ASN A 233 -19.07 19.80 5.04
N THR A 234 -19.02 20.52 6.16
CA THR A 234 -18.85 21.99 6.22
C THR A 234 -17.39 22.42 6.41
N ILE A 235 -16.46 21.48 6.60
CA ILE A 235 -15.05 21.75 6.85
C ILE A 235 -14.31 21.82 5.52
N LYS A 236 -13.74 22.99 5.21
CA LYS A 236 -12.85 23.20 4.07
C LYS A 236 -11.41 23.27 4.54
N PHE A 237 -10.49 22.68 3.78
CA PHE A 237 -9.05 22.76 4.03
C PHE A 237 -8.26 22.60 2.74
N LYS A 238 -6.97 22.91 2.80
CA LYS A 238 -6.03 22.73 1.69
C LYS A 238 -4.80 21.95 2.14
N CYS A 239 -4.17 21.24 1.22
CA CYS A 239 -2.91 20.56 1.47
C CYS A 239 -2.12 20.42 0.17
N ASP A 240 -0.86 20.01 0.28
CA ASP A 240 -0.08 19.53 -0.85
C ASP A 240 -0.85 18.43 -1.59
N ASP A 241 -0.87 18.46 -2.93
CA ASP A 241 -1.67 17.54 -3.72
C ASP A 241 -1.24 16.08 -3.60
N MET A 242 0.02 15.83 -3.25
CA MET A 242 0.56 14.50 -2.96
C MET A 242 0.12 13.96 -1.60
N THR A 243 -0.47 14.78 -0.73
CA THR A 243 -1.02 14.34 0.57
C THR A 243 -2.20 13.38 0.39
N TYR A 244 -3.01 13.59 -0.65
CA TYR A 244 -4.18 12.78 -1.03
C TYR A 244 -5.00 12.23 0.16
N PRO A 245 -5.62 13.12 0.95
CA PRO A 245 -6.40 12.71 2.12
C PRO A 245 -7.67 11.98 1.69
N GLN A 246 -8.02 10.96 2.45
CA GLN A 246 -9.21 10.13 2.25
C GLN A 246 -9.98 10.01 3.56
N THR A 247 -11.23 9.55 3.46
CA THR A 247 -12.01 9.16 4.63
C THR A 247 -12.18 7.65 4.72
N VAL A 248 -12.34 7.14 5.93
CA VAL A 248 -12.68 5.75 6.19
C VAL A 248 -13.69 5.69 7.33
N VAL A 249 -14.68 4.82 7.21
CA VAL A 249 -15.65 4.59 8.29
C VAL A 249 -15.13 3.42 9.14
N ILE A 250 -15.03 3.60 10.45
CA ILE A 250 -14.57 2.57 11.39
C ILE A 250 -15.52 2.59 12.60
N ALA A 251 -16.22 1.49 12.86
CA ALA A 251 -17.22 1.39 13.92
C ALA A 251 -18.22 2.57 13.91
N ASP A 252 -18.86 2.78 12.75
CA ASP A 252 -19.84 3.83 12.47
C ASP A 252 -19.38 5.29 12.65
N LYS A 253 -18.06 5.51 12.80
CA LYS A 253 -17.45 6.84 12.89
C LYS A 253 -16.61 7.11 11.66
N THR A 254 -16.60 8.36 11.22
CA THR A 254 -15.79 8.80 10.08
C THR A 254 -14.42 9.26 10.56
N TYR A 255 -13.38 8.81 9.87
CA TYR A 255 -12.00 9.18 10.12
C TYR A 255 -11.40 9.80 8.86
N LEU A 256 -10.52 10.77 9.05
CA LEU A 256 -9.62 11.30 8.05
C LEU A 256 -8.32 10.51 8.11
N TYR A 257 -7.87 10.03 6.96
CA TYR A 257 -6.61 9.32 6.79
C TYR A 257 -5.78 9.93 5.67
N SER A 258 -4.48 10.08 5.90
CA SER A 258 -3.48 10.28 4.84
C SER A 258 -2.15 9.68 5.28
N ALA A 259 -1.36 9.21 4.32
CA ALA A 259 -0.03 8.65 4.56
C ALA A 259 0.98 9.67 5.13
N SER A 260 0.72 10.97 5.06
CA SER A 260 1.61 12.00 5.64
C SER A 260 1.30 12.33 7.10
N VAL A 261 0.04 12.22 7.53
CA VAL A 261 -0.40 12.67 8.87
C VAL A 261 -0.91 11.53 9.76
N GLY A 262 -1.31 10.41 9.18
CA GLY A 262 -1.89 9.27 9.89
C GLY A 262 -3.43 9.32 9.95
N LEU A 263 -3.99 8.82 11.04
CA LEU A 263 -5.43 8.61 11.25
C LEU A 263 -6.00 9.52 12.34
N TYR A 264 -7.05 10.26 11.99
CA TYR A 264 -7.78 11.16 12.89
C TYR A 264 -9.27 10.87 12.83
N GLN A 265 -9.92 10.76 13.98
CA GLN A 265 -11.38 10.73 14.05
C GLN A 265 -11.93 12.14 13.81
N ILE A 266 -12.97 12.25 13.00
CA ILE A 266 -13.76 13.48 12.83
C ILE A 266 -14.84 13.50 13.92
N LEU A 267 -14.94 14.59 14.68
CA LEU A 267 -15.84 14.76 15.83
C LEU A 267 -17.15 15.47 15.45
#